data_AF-A0A5C8A060-F1
#
_entry.id   AF-A0A5C8A060-F1
#
_cell.length_a   1.000
_cell.length_b   1.000
_cell.length_c   1.000
_cell.angle_alpha   90.00
_cell.angle_beta   90.00
_cell.angle_gamma   90.00
#
_symmetry.space_group_name_H-M   'P 1'
#
loop_
_entity.id
_entity.type
_entity.pdbx_description
1 polymer ?
#
loop_
_entity_poly.entity_id
_entity_poly.type
_entity_poly.pdbx_seq_one_letter_code
_entity_poly.pdbx_strand_id
1 'polypeptide(L)'
;MTTRLPIQIRFADVDMARHVHNGVYLHWFELARMALLRTVVAPDHDWRKEGLILARNEVDYRMPVHLTDRIEAEVWCGTIGNKSFDLVYAIHRIGGDAPGICAEGRS
;
A
#
# COMPACT_ATOMS: atom_id res chain seq x y z
N MET A 1 -11.64 -1.39 10.22
CA MET A 1 -10.67 -2.49 10.38
C MET A 1 -9.41 -2.07 9.65
N THR A 2 -8.26 -2.21 10.29
CA THR A 2 -6.96 -1.76 9.75
C THR A 2 -6.01 -2.93 9.70
N THR A 3 -5.24 -3.04 8.62
CA THR A 3 -4.20 -4.06 8.44
C THR A 3 -2.87 -3.35 8.20
N ARG A 4 -1.84 -3.80 8.92
CA ARG A 4 -0.46 -3.36 8.72
C ARG A 4 0.42 -4.54 8.38
N LEU A 5 1.37 -4.34 7.48
CA LEU A 5 2.35 -5.35 7.10
C LEU A 5 3.72 -4.71 6.82
N PRO A 6 4.82 -5.36 7.23
CA PRO A 6 6.15 -4.93 6.83
C PRO A 6 6.33 -5.09 5.33
N ILE A 7 7.03 -4.14 4.70
CA ILE A 7 7.36 -4.19 3.28
C ILE A 7 8.88 -4.39 3.14
N GLN A 8 9.26 -5.39 2.36
CA GLN A 8 10.65 -5.57 1.94
C GLN A 8 10.95 -4.63 0.77
N ILE A 9 11.85 -3.68 0.99
CA ILE A 9 12.40 -2.84 -0.09
C ILE A 9 13.45 -3.65 -0.85
N ARG A 10 13.32 -3.69 -2.17
CA ARG A 10 14.22 -4.44 -3.05
C ARG A 10 15.21 -3.50 -3.71
N PHE A 11 16.36 -4.02 -4.12
CA PHE A 11 17.30 -3.23 -4.92
C PHE A 11 16.66 -2.71 -6.21
N ALA A 12 15.77 -3.49 -6.83
CA ALA A 12 15.03 -3.10 -8.03
C ALA A 12 13.98 -2.00 -7.80
N ASP A 13 13.62 -1.71 -6.55
CA ASP A 13 12.66 -0.65 -6.23
C ASP A 13 13.31 0.74 -6.28
N VAL A 14 14.65 0.81 -6.20
CA VAL A 14 15.42 2.05 -6.12
C VAL A 14 15.92 2.45 -7.50
N ASP A 15 15.74 3.72 -7.85
CA ASP A 15 16.17 4.26 -9.14
C ASP A 15 17.46 5.10 -9.04
N MET A 16 17.82 5.73 -10.15
CA MET A 16 19.02 6.57 -10.27
C MET A 16 19.03 7.78 -9.31
N ALA A 17 17.87 8.25 -8.85
CA ALA A 17 17.77 9.31 -7.84
C ALA A 17 18.10 8.83 -6.43
N ARG A 18 18.40 7.52 -6.25
CA ARG A 18 18.80 6.88 -4.99
C ARG A 18 17.71 6.85 -3.93
N HIS A 19 16.46 6.87 -4.36
CA HIS A 19 15.29 6.57 -3.54
C HIS A 19 14.39 5.57 -4.27
N VAL A 20 13.39 5.06 -3.56
CA VAL A 20 12.39 4.19 -4.17
C VAL A 20 11.62 4.96 -5.25
N HIS A 21 11.54 4.37 -6.45
CA HIS A 21 10.82 4.92 -7.58
C HIS A 21 9.33 5.09 -7.25
N ASN A 22 8.74 6.21 -7.67
CA ASN A 22 7.36 6.58 -7.31
C ASN A 22 6.32 5.49 -7.64
N GLY A 23 6.45 4.81 -8.78
CA GLY A 23 5.52 3.77 -9.23
C GLY A 23 5.53 2.51 -8.36
N VAL A 24 6.59 2.25 -7.59
CA VAL A 24 6.70 1.07 -6.71
C VAL A 24 5.65 1.10 -5.61
N TYR A 25 5.27 2.29 -5.15
CA TYR A 25 4.29 2.46 -4.07
C TYR A 25 2.93 1.84 -4.39
N LEU A 26 2.54 1.79 -5.68
CA LEU A 26 1.31 1.11 -6.10
C LEU A 26 1.37 -0.40 -5.86
N HIS A 27 2.53 -1.02 -5.98
CA HIS A 27 2.71 -2.44 -5.63
C HIS A 27 2.62 -2.67 -4.12
N TRP A 28 3.13 -1.73 -3.30
CA TRP A 28 2.97 -1.82 -1.85
C TRP A 28 1.51 -1.67 -1.42
N PHE A 29 0.76 -0.77 -2.07
CA PHE A 29 -0.68 -0.63 -1.86
C PHE A 29 -1.46 -1.88 -2.27
N GLU A 30 -1.08 -2.52 -3.38
CA GLU A 30 -1.65 -3.80 -3.79
C GLU A 30 -1.39 -4.91 -2.76
N LEU A 31 -0.17 -5.02 -2.23
CA LEU A 31 0.17 -5.97 -1.18
C LEU A 31 -0.67 -5.74 0.08
N ALA A 32 -0.80 -4.49 0.52
CA ALA A 32 -1.62 -4.11 1.66
C ALA A 32 -3.10 -4.43 1.42
N ARG A 33 -3.64 -4.01 0.27
CA ARG A 33 -5.01 -4.33 -0.17
C ARG A 33 -5.29 -5.82 -0.09
N MET A 34 -4.39 -6.64 -0.62
CA MET A 34 -4.56 -8.09 -0.61
C MET A 34 -4.44 -8.68 0.79
N ALA A 35 -3.62 -8.10 1.67
CA ALA A 35 -3.58 -8.49 3.07
C ALA A 35 -4.90 -8.20 3.79
N LEU A 36 -5.48 -7.01 3.61
CA LEU A 36 -6.79 -6.66 4.17
C LEU A 36 -7.90 -7.56 3.61
N LEU A 37 -7.96 -7.73 2.29
CA LEU A 37 -9.00 -8.54 1.65
C LEU A 37 -8.97 -10.00 2.12
N ARG A 38 -7.79 -10.58 2.35
CA ARG A 38 -7.67 -11.93 2.94
C ARG A 38 -8.27 -12.07 4.34
N THR A 39 -8.44 -10.98 5.08
CA THR A 39 -9.07 -11.04 6.41
C THR A 39 -10.60 -10.99 6.38
N VAL A 40 -11.20 -10.59 5.25
CA VAL A 40 -12.65 -10.36 5.13
C VAL A 40 -13.31 -11.17 4.02
N VAL A 41 -12.55 -11.57 3.00
CA VAL A 41 -13.02 -12.38 1.88
C VAL A 41 -12.80 -13.86 2.20
N ALA A 42 -13.78 -14.69 1.82
CA ALA A 42 -13.72 -16.13 2.04
C ALA A 42 -12.54 -16.76 1.26
N PRO A 43 -11.87 -17.80 1.82
CA PRO A 43 -10.73 -18.44 1.16
C PRO A 43 -11.02 -19.04 -0.23
N ASP A 44 -12.27 -19.40 -0.49
CA ASP A 44 -12.76 -20.02 -1.73
C ASP A 44 -13.34 -19.00 -2.73
N HIS A 45 -13.17 -17.69 -2.48
CA HIS A 45 -13.63 -16.62 -3.38
C HIS A 45 -13.02 -16.72 -4.78
N ASP A 46 -13.87 -16.79 -5.80
CA ASP A 46 -13.45 -16.85 -7.21
C ASP A 46 -13.14 -15.45 -7.75
N TRP A 47 -11.90 -14.99 -7.56
CA TRP A 47 -11.43 -13.70 -8.05
C TRP A 47 -11.53 -13.50 -9.56
N ARG A 48 -11.71 -14.56 -10.36
CA ARG A 48 -11.90 -14.43 -11.81
C ARG A 48 -13.34 -14.08 -12.17
N LYS A 49 -14.31 -14.55 -11.38
CA LYS A 49 -15.74 -14.25 -11.59
C LYS A 49 -16.21 -13.04 -10.79
N GLU A 50 -15.74 -12.92 -9.55
CA GLU A 50 -16.16 -11.90 -8.57
C GLU A 50 -14.99 -10.97 -8.21
N GLY A 51 -14.17 -10.66 -9.22
CA GLY A 51 -13.00 -9.80 -9.06
C GLY A 51 -13.35 -8.35 -8.75
N LEU A 52 -12.33 -7.59 -8.36
CA LEU A 52 -12.40 -6.15 -8.16
C LEU A 52 -11.69 -5.45 -9.32
N ILE A 53 -12.26 -4.36 -9.80
CA ILE A 53 -11.61 -3.46 -10.74
C ILE A 53 -11.11 -2.23 -9.98
N LEU A 54 -9.87 -1.85 -10.25
CA LEU A 54 -9.25 -0.69 -9.67
C LEU A 54 -9.54 0.55 -10.51
N ALA A 55 -10.52 1.35 -10.08
CA ALA A 55 -11.01 2.49 -10.87
C ALA A 55 -10.07 3.71 -10.81
N ARG A 56 -9.38 3.93 -9.68
CA ARG A 56 -8.46 5.04 -9.45
C ARG A 56 -7.38 4.60 -8.47
N ASN A 57 -6.18 5.16 -8.60
CA ASN A 57 -5.22 5.22 -7.50
C ASN A 57 -4.67 6.64 -7.43
N GLU A 58 -4.43 7.10 -6.23
CA GLU A 58 -3.73 8.34 -5.93
C GLU A 58 -2.67 8.08 -4.87
N VAL A 59 -1.56 8.79 -4.99
CA VAL A 59 -0.42 8.69 -4.10
C VAL A 59 0.11 10.09 -3.81
N ASP A 60 0.17 10.46 -2.54
CA ASP A 60 0.82 11.66 -2.06
C ASP A 60 2.16 11.30 -1.43
N TYR A 61 3.26 11.71 -2.07
CA TYR A 61 4.61 11.44 -1.58
C TYR A 61 5.04 12.56 -0.63
N ARG A 62 5.33 12.22 0.63
CA ARG A 62 5.72 13.16 1.69
C ARG A 62 7.23 13.18 1.92
N MET A 63 7.84 12.00 1.95
CA MET A 63 9.27 11.82 2.19
C MET A 63 9.83 10.65 1.36
N PRO A 64 11.06 10.76 0.84
CA PRO A 64 11.68 9.67 0.10
C PRO A 64 11.94 8.47 1.01
N VAL A 65 11.77 7.26 0.47
CA VAL A 65 12.17 6.00 1.11
C VAL A 65 13.46 5.51 0.45
N HIS A 66 14.41 5.05 1.25
CA HIS A 66 15.71 4.55 0.80
C HIS A 66 15.86 3.04 1.02
N LEU A 67 16.81 2.41 0.33
CA LEU A 67 17.02 0.95 0.36
C LEU A 67 17.20 0.38 1.78
N THR A 68 17.82 1.14 2.67
CA THR A 68 18.13 0.73 4.05
C THR A 68 17.00 1.01 5.03
N ASP A 69 15.95 1.70 4.60
CA ASP A 69 14.82 2.01 5.46
C ASP A 69 14.04 0.74 5.81
N ARG A 70 13.38 0.76 6.96
CA ARG A 70 12.36 -0.22 7.31
C ARG A 70 11.02 0.48 7.20
N ILE A 71 10.10 -0.12 6.45
CA ILE A 71 8.78 0.46 6.24
C ILE A 71 7.66 -0.55 6.51
N GLU A 72 6.51 -0.04 6.89
CA GLU A 72 5.25 -0.77 6.95
C GLU A 72 4.22 -0.10 6.05
N ALA A 73 3.46 -0.90 5.32
CA ALA A 73 2.25 -0.44 4.67
C ALA A 73 1.07 -0.64 5.62
N GLU A 74 0.25 0.39 5.75
CA GLU A 74 -1.02 0.36 6.46
C GLU A 74 -2.15 0.54 5.46
N VAL A 75 -3.24 -0.19 5.66
CA VAL A 75 -4.45 -0.08 4.84
C VAL A 75 -5.70 -0.21 5.70
N TRP A 76 -6.73 0.55 5.35
CA TRP A 76 -8.06 0.43 5.92
C TRP A 76 -9.13 0.80 4.89
N CYS A 77 -10.36 0.35 5.12
CA CYS A 77 -11.50 0.78 4.33
C CYS A 77 -11.93 2.19 4.73
N GLY A 78 -12.06 3.09 3.76
CA GLY A 78 -12.57 4.43 3.99
C GLY A 78 -14.08 4.51 3.72
N THR A 79 -14.44 5.11 2.59
CA THR A 79 -15.81 5.30 2.14
C THR A 79 -16.35 4.02 1.50
N ILE A 80 -17.55 3.60 1.91
CA ILE A 80 -18.29 2.50 1.28
C ILE A 80 -19.54 3.09 0.62
N GLY A 81 -19.67 2.87 -0.68
CA GLY A 81 -20.88 3.15 -1.45
C GLY A 81 -21.62 1.88 -1.85
N ASN A 82 -22.63 2.01 -2.71
CA ASN A 82 -23.48 0.88 -3.11
C ASN A 82 -22.80 -0.10 -4.08
N LYS A 83 -21.85 0.38 -4.89
CA LYS A 83 -21.16 -0.42 -5.94
C LYS A 83 -19.65 -0.26 -5.93
N SER A 84 -19.13 0.51 -4.99
CA SER A 84 -17.70 0.84 -4.88
C SER A 84 -17.38 1.10 -3.42
N PHE A 85 -16.13 0.89 -3.07
CA PHE A 85 -15.55 1.31 -1.81
C PHE A 85 -14.16 1.83 -2.12
N ASP A 86 -13.63 2.67 -1.24
CA ASP A 86 -12.24 3.05 -1.28
C ASP A 86 -11.43 2.38 -0.18
N LEU A 87 -10.16 2.18 -0.47
CA LEU A 87 -9.14 1.81 0.49
C LEU A 87 -8.17 2.97 0.63
N VAL A 88 -7.80 3.26 1.87
CA VAL A 88 -6.84 4.32 2.20
C VAL A 88 -5.57 3.66 2.70
N TYR A 89 -4.44 4.24 2.33
CA TYR A 89 -3.11 3.68 2.56
C TYR A 89 -2.19 4.69 3.22
N ALA A 90 -1.28 4.20 4.05
CA ALA A 90 -0.15 4.96 4.55
C ALA A 90 1.11 4.10 4.56
N ILE A 91 2.23 4.64 4.07
CA ILE A 91 3.55 4.02 4.18
C ILE A 91 4.28 4.70 5.33
N HIS A 92 4.59 3.92 6.35
CA HIS A 92 5.28 4.36 7.55
C HIS A 92 6.74 3.94 7.50
N ARG A 93 7.68 4.87 7.63
CA ARG A 93 9.05 4.51 8.02
C ARG A 93 9.06 4.19 9.52
N ILE A 94 9.53 3.00 9.85
CA ILE A 94 9.67 2.51 11.21
C ILE A 94 11.14 2.53 11.63
N GLY A 95 11.43 3.22 12.73
CA GLY A 95 12.80 3.38 13.25
C GLY A 95 13.70 4.27 12.39
N GLY A 96 14.99 4.31 12.76
CA GLY A 96 15.97 5.24 12.20
C GLY A 96 15.80 6.67 12.71
N ASP A 97 16.49 7.62 12.06
CA ASP A 97 16.58 9.02 12.52
C ASP A 97 15.35 9.88 12.15
N ALA A 98 14.47 9.37 11.28
CA ALA A 98 13.32 10.12 10.78
C ALA A 98 12.06 9.24 10.59
N PRO A 99 11.49 8.68 11.67
CA PRO A 99 10.24 7.94 11.61
C PRO A 99 9.08 8.87 11.19
N GLY A 100 8.12 8.32 10.45
CA GLY A 100 6.95 9.08 10.01
C GLY A 100 6.31 8.55 8.73
N ILE A 101 5.30 9.26 8.24
CA ILE A 101 4.57 8.90 7.03
C ILE A 101 5.35 9.35 5.80
N CYS A 102 5.79 8.40 4.99
CA CYS A 102 6.54 8.66 3.75
C CYS A 102 5.61 8.89 2.56
N ALA A 103 4.47 8.21 2.53
CA ALA A 103 3.46 8.40 1.51
C ALA A 103 2.07 8.05 2.03
N GLU A 104 1.07 8.67 1.45
CA GLU A 104 -0.34 8.37 1.66
C GLU A 104 -0.96 8.01 0.32
N GLY A 105 -2.06 7.28 0.33
CA GLY A 105 -2.76 6.97 -0.91
C GLY A 105 -4.20 6.57 -0.71
N ARG A 106 -4.93 6.52 -1.81
CA ARG A 106 -6.31 6.03 -1.87
C ARG A 106 -6.53 5.30 -3.18
N SER A 107 -7.37 4.26 -3.14
CA SER A 107 -7.84 3.54 -4.34
C SER A 107 -9.29 3.16 -4.26
#